data_AF-A0A7G2IPU3-F1
#
_entry.id   AF-A0A7G2IPU3-F1
#
_cell.length_a   1.000
_cell.length_b   1.000
_cell.length_c   1.000
_cell.angle_alpha   90.00
_cell.angle_beta   90.00
_cell.angle_gamma   90.00
#
_symmetry.space_group_name_H-M   'P 1'
#
loop_
_entity.id
_entity.type
_entity.pdbx_description
1 polymer ?
#
loop_
_entity_poly.entity_id
_entity_poly.type
_entity_poly.pdbx_seq_one_letter_code
_entity_poly.pdbx_strand_id
1 'polypeptide(L)' 'MKSGDTLSAIAKQVYGNANLYNQIFEANKPMLKSPDKIYPGQVLRIPEQ' A
#
# COMPACT_ATOMS: atom_id res chain seq x y z
N MET A 1 -1.61 15.65 -2.80
CA MET A 1 -1.99 14.23 -2.71
C MET A 1 -1.42 13.72 -1.40
N LYS A 2 -2.27 13.33 -0.46
CA LYS A 2 -1.78 12.68 0.77
C LYS A 2 -1.47 11.23 0.38
N SER A 3 -0.23 10.94 0.05
CA SER A 3 0.52 9.86 0.67
C SER A 3 -0.26 8.62 1.15
N GLY A 4 -0.96 8.74 2.28
CA GLY A 4 -1.78 7.67 2.85
C GLY A 4 -2.98 7.24 1.98
N ASP A 5 -3.57 8.12 1.18
CA ASP A 5 -4.82 7.85 0.46
C ASP A 5 -4.69 6.73 -0.59
N THR A 6 -3.51 6.51 -1.19
CA THR A 6 -3.35 5.47 -2.23
C THR A 6 -3.14 4.08 -1.63
N LEU A 7 -2.14 3.87 -0.75
CA LEU A 7 -1.99 2.57 -0.09
C LEU A 7 -3.19 2.26 0.82
N SER A 8 -3.76 3.27 1.48
CA SER A 8 -4.94 3.07 2.32
C SER A 8 -6.18 2.75 1.50
N ALA A 9 -6.34 3.29 0.29
CA ALA A 9 -7.42 2.88 -0.61
C ALA A 9 -7.25 1.41 -1.04
N ILE A 10 -6.04 0.99 -1.39
CA ILE A 10 -5.76 -0.41 -1.74
C ILE A 10 -6.00 -1.32 -0.53
N ALA A 11 -5.50 -0.95 0.65
CA ALA A 11 -5.72 -1.70 1.88
C ALA A 11 -7.21 -1.80 2.25
N LYS A 12 -7.96 -0.72 2.06
CA LYS A 12 -9.42 -0.73 2.25
C LYS A 12 -10.12 -1.64 1.24
N GLN A 13 -9.66 -1.69 0.00
CA GLN A 13 -10.24 -2.54 -1.03
C GLN A 13 -9.93 -4.02 -0.82
N VAL A 14 -8.70 -4.35 -0.40
CA VAL A 14 -8.27 -5.75 -0.24
C VAL A 14 -8.60 -6.30 1.14
N TYR A 15 -8.36 -5.54 2.21
CA TYR A 15 -8.56 -5.98 3.58
C TYR A 15 -9.81 -5.42 4.25
N GLY A 16 -10.58 -4.55 3.58
CA GLY A 16 -11.70 -3.83 4.20
C GLY A 16 -11.25 -2.73 5.17
N ASN A 17 -9.95 -2.58 5.44
CA ASN A 17 -9.42 -1.66 6.43
C ASN A 17 -8.26 -0.82 5.87
N ALA A 18 -8.51 0.48 5.73
CA ALA A 18 -7.52 1.47 5.29
C ALA A 18 -6.26 1.51 6.15
N ASN A 19 -6.35 1.22 7.46
CA ASN A 19 -5.21 1.29 8.37
C ASN A 19 -4.19 0.16 8.16
N LEU A 20 -4.53 -0.87 7.37
CA LEU A 20 -3.62 -1.98 7.04
C LEU A 20 -2.66 -1.66 5.89
N TYR A 21 -2.64 -0.40 5.42
CA TYR A 21 -1.71 0.07 4.40
C TYR A 21 -0.23 -0.17 4.75
N ASN A 22 0.11 -0.16 6.05
CA ASN A 22 1.46 -0.44 6.53
C ASN A 22 1.92 -1.87 6.21
N GLN A 23 1.03 -2.87 6.25
CA GLN A 23 1.39 -4.25 5.90
C GLN A 23 1.81 -4.36 4.44
N ILE A 24 1.08 -3.67 3.55
CA ILE A 24 1.42 -3.56 2.13
C ILE A 24 2.76 -2.84 1.98
N PHE A 25 2.97 -1.72 2.68
CA PHE A 25 4.23 -0.98 2.60
C PHE A 25 5.44 -1.84 3.00
N GLU A 26 5.38 -2.53 4.15
CA GLU A 26 6.46 -3.39 4.62
C GLU A 26 6.72 -4.57 3.67
N ALA A 27 5.67 -5.22 3.16
CA ALA A 27 5.80 -6.35 2.24
C ALA A 27 6.44 -5.98 0.88
N ASN A 28 6.50 -4.68 0.57
CA ASN A 28 7.09 -4.17 -0.67
C ASN A 28 8.41 -3.44 -0.46
N LYS A 29 8.99 -3.42 0.75
CA LYS A 29 10.37 -2.94 0.92
C LYS A 29 11.37 -3.95 0.34
N PRO A 30 12.48 -3.49 -0.28
CA PRO A 30 12.92 -2.10 -0.43
C PRO A 30 12.39 -1.38 -1.69
N MET A 31 11.53 -2.03 -2.49
CA MET A 31 10.97 -1.48 -3.74
C MET A 31 10.16 -0.20 -3.48
N LEU A 32 9.28 -0.24 -2.48
CA LEU A 32 8.60 0.95 -1.95
C LEU A 32 9.47 1.58 -0.87
N LYS A 33 10.15 2.68 -1.21
CA LYS A 33 10.96 3.46 -0.26
C LYS A 33 10.13 4.44 0.57
N SER A 34 8.94 4.78 0.10
CA SER A 34 8.00 5.67 0.78
C SER A 34 6.60 5.19 0.45
N PRO A 35 5.65 5.20 1.42
CA PRO A 35 4.26 4.79 1.19
C PRO A 35 3.55 5.63 0.12
N ASP A 36 4.15 6.77 -0.23
CA ASP A 36 3.55 7.83 -1.04
C ASP A 36 3.99 7.75 -2.50
N LYS A 37 5.01 6.92 -2.77
CA LYS A 37 5.62 6.76 -4.09
C LYS A 37 5.07 5.52 -4.77
N ILE A 38 3.78 5.58 -5.09
CA ILE A 38 3.12 4.58 -5.93
C ILE A 38 2.85 5.20 -7.29
N TYR A 39 3.25 4.49 -8.34
CA TYR A 39 2.98 4.90 -9.71
C TYR A 39 1.85 4.04 -10.32
N PRO A 40 1.01 4.61 -11.20
CA PRO A 40 0.06 3.81 -11.97
C PRO A 40 0.76 2.66 -12.71
N GLY A 41 0.20 1.46 -12.63
CA GLY A 41 0.78 0.25 -13.23
C GLY A 41 1.83 -0.46 -12.36
N GLN A 42 2.17 0.08 -11.19
CA GLN A 42 3.05 -0.59 -10.23
C GLN A 42 2.34 -1.77 -9.57
N VAL A 43 2.93 -2.97 -9.72
CA VAL A 43 2.43 -4.18 -9.06
C VAL A 43 2.91 -4.20 -7.61
N LEU A 44 1.98 -4.22 -6.67
CA LEU A 44 2.25 -4.31 -5.24
C LEU A 44 2.00 -5.73 -4.74
N ARG A 45 2.91 -6.24 -3.91
CA ARG A 45 2.68 -7.45 -3.14
C ARG A 45 1.66 -7.17 -2.05
N ILE A 46 0.59 -7.95 -2.01
CA ILE A 46 -0.42 -7.87 -0.96
C ILE A 46 -0.27 -9.11 -0.08
N PRO A 47 0.28 -8.99 1.15
CA PRO A 47 0.38 -10.12 2.07
C PRO A 47 -1.02 -10.56 2.55
N GLU A 48 -1.21 -11.85 2.84
CA GLU A 48 -2.36 -12.29 3.62
C GLU A 48 -2.20 -11.82 5.08
N GLN A 49 -3.33 -11.57 5.77
CA GLN A 49 -3.35 -11.07 7.14
C GLN A 49 -2.61 -11.98 8.13
#